data_AF-A0A7S1WNW5-F1
#
_entry.id   AF-A0A7S1WNW5-F1
#
_cell.length_a   1.000
_cell.length_b   1.000
_cell.length_c   1.000
_cell.angle_alpha   90.00
_cell.angle_beta   90.00
_cell.angle_gamma   90.00
#
_symmetry.space_group_name_H-M   'P 1'
#
loop_
_entity.id
_entity.type
_entity.pdbx_description
1 polymer ?
#
loop_
_entity_poly.entity_id
_entity_poly.type
_entity_poly.pdbx_seq_one_letter_code
_entity_poly.pdbx_strand_id
1 'polypeptide(L)'
;GKSGLVLQCLKANFTKITTPACKPEIQRLVKTHAESPDLDPVYSRRCKADISKFCNKTNPERIHFCMRIHLKKLQPKCQRLEIVQGSISAMDVNLKPAMKKACAQAIPKFCRDVTHGDAQVVQCLQDHMEEEGLGRECVAVVEQDLEASNHDWRLKFGVHH
;
A
#
# COMPACT_ATOMS: atom_id res chain seq x y z
N GLY A 1 10.11 -9.30 18.96
CA GLY A 1 11.20 -8.64 19.70
C GLY A 1 11.10 -7.12 19.61
N LYS A 2 11.96 -6.40 20.34
CA LYS A 2 12.02 -4.93 20.39
C LYS A 2 12.25 -4.30 19.01
N SER A 3 13.01 -4.96 18.12
CA SER A 3 13.31 -4.48 16.77
C SER A 3 12.07 -4.25 15.90
N GLY A 4 11.02 -5.08 16.05
CA GLY A 4 9.77 -4.90 15.32
C GLY A 4 9.00 -3.63 15.72
N LEU A 5 9.11 -3.20 16.98
CA LEU A 5 8.47 -1.96 17.44
C LEU A 5 9.20 -0.71 16.94
N VAL A 6 10.53 -0.78 16.81
CA VAL A 6 11.33 0.29 16.21
C VAL A 6 10.94 0.50 14.75
N LEU A 7 10.84 -0.58 13.97
CA LEU A 7 10.41 -0.49 12.56
C LEU A 7 9.00 0.10 12.43
N GLN A 8 8.08 -0.25 13.33
CA GLN A 8 6.76 0.38 13.35
C GLN A 8 6.80 1.88 13.62
N CYS A 9 7.67 2.33 14.52
CA CYS A 9 7.88 3.75 14.77
C CYS A 9 8.44 4.47 13.53
N LEU A 10 9.42 3.86 12.85
CA LEU A 10 10.01 4.40 11.63
C LEU A 10 8.98 4.50 10.50
N LYS A 11 8.15 3.46 10.29
CA LYS A 11 7.02 3.51 9.35
C LYS A 11 6.04 4.64 9.70
N ALA A 12 5.63 4.75 10.96
CA ALA A 12 4.70 5.79 11.40
C ALA A 12 5.25 7.23 11.26
N ASN A 13 6.56 7.40 11.17
CA ASN A 13 7.23 8.69 10.97
C ASN A 13 7.92 8.77 9.60
N PHE A 14 7.50 7.96 8.62
CA PHE A 14 8.19 7.82 7.34
C PHE A 14 8.45 9.16 6.62
N THR A 15 7.47 10.08 6.64
CA THR A 15 7.59 11.42 6.03
C THR A 15 8.64 12.31 6.69
N LYS A 16 8.97 12.06 7.97
CA LYS A 16 9.98 12.79 8.73
C LYS A 16 11.39 12.24 8.53
N ILE A 17 11.55 11.09 7.87
CA ILE A 17 12.86 10.49 7.61
C ILE A 17 13.50 11.22 6.43
N THR A 18 14.51 12.03 6.72
CA THR A 18 15.29 12.78 5.72
C THR A 18 16.66 12.16 5.43
N THR A 19 17.10 11.21 6.25
CA THR A 19 18.40 10.56 6.10
C THR A 19 18.47 9.75 4.79
N PRO A 20 19.42 10.07 3.88
CA PRO A 20 19.49 9.45 2.55
C PRO A 20 19.63 7.92 2.54
N ALA A 21 20.34 7.35 3.53
CA ALA A 21 20.50 5.91 3.65
C ALA A 21 19.29 5.21 4.32
N CYS A 22 18.55 5.93 5.18
CA CYS A 22 17.50 5.33 5.99
C CYS A 22 16.17 5.22 5.22
N LYS A 23 15.79 6.28 4.50
CA LYS A 23 14.50 6.32 3.80
C LYS A 23 14.33 5.18 2.76
N PRO A 24 15.34 4.87 1.92
CA PRO A 24 15.23 3.75 0.97
C PRO A 24 15.10 2.39 1.64
N GLU A 25 15.78 2.17 2.78
CA GLU A 25 15.68 0.90 3.49
C GLU A 25 14.29 0.70 4.11
N ILE A 26 13.68 1.78 4.63
CA ILE A 26 12.29 1.71 5.10
C ILE A 26 11.32 1.51 3.92
N GLN A 27 11.55 2.14 2.77
CA GLN A 27 10.77 1.89 1.55
C GLN A 27 10.84 0.41 1.12
N ARG A 28 12.05 -0.18 1.15
CA ARG A 28 12.27 -1.59 0.85
C ARG A 28 11.44 -2.48 1.76
N LEU A 29 11.49 -2.24 3.08
CA LEU A 29 10.72 -3.00 4.06
C LEU A 29 9.20 -2.80 3.90
N VAL A 30 8.74 -1.57 3.65
CA VAL A 30 7.33 -1.27 3.39
C VAL A 30 6.83 -2.03 2.16
N LYS A 31 7.61 -2.04 1.08
CA LYS A 31 7.30 -2.80 -0.13
C LYS A 31 7.24 -4.31 0.17
N THR A 32 8.26 -4.87 0.82
CA THR A 32 8.29 -6.28 1.19
C THR A 32 7.09 -6.67 2.06
N HIS A 33 6.71 -5.82 3.01
CA HIS A 33 5.56 -6.08 3.87
C HIS A 33 4.23 -5.94 3.10
N ALA A 34 4.17 -5.08 2.07
CA ALA A 34 3.02 -4.97 1.18
C ALA A 34 2.86 -6.22 0.30
N GLU A 35 3.96 -6.82 -0.15
CA GLU A 35 3.99 -8.07 -0.92
C GLU A 35 3.65 -9.29 -0.05
N SER A 36 4.15 -9.31 1.17
CA SER A 36 4.05 -10.46 2.08
C SER A 36 3.87 -9.99 3.53
N PRO A 37 2.61 -9.80 3.99
CA PRO A 37 2.32 -9.25 5.32
C PRO A 37 2.78 -10.12 6.48
N ASP A 38 3.01 -11.42 6.24
CA ASP A 38 3.57 -12.37 7.20
C ASP A 38 5.04 -12.06 7.53
N LEU A 39 5.78 -11.40 6.62
CA LEU A 39 7.14 -10.94 6.85
C LEU A 39 7.23 -9.73 7.79
N ASP A 40 6.10 -9.08 8.15
CA ASP A 40 6.03 -8.09 9.22
C ASP A 40 5.59 -8.78 10.52
N PRO A 41 6.52 -9.10 11.45
CA PRO A 41 6.19 -9.93 12.60
C PRO A 41 5.27 -9.23 13.60
N VAL A 42 5.15 -7.91 13.53
CA VAL A 42 4.24 -7.16 14.39
C VAL A 42 2.85 -7.04 13.75
N TYR A 43 2.78 -6.83 12.44
CA TYR A 43 1.52 -6.90 11.68
C TYR A 43 0.93 -8.31 11.78
N SER A 44 1.68 -9.34 11.39
CA SER A 44 1.25 -10.75 11.42
C SER A 44 0.67 -11.13 12.80
N ARG A 45 1.37 -10.80 13.89
CA ARG A 45 0.89 -11.07 15.25
C ARG A 45 -0.37 -10.29 15.63
N ARG A 46 -0.44 -8.99 15.31
CA ARG A 46 -1.54 -8.11 15.77
C ARG A 46 -2.77 -8.17 14.87
N CYS A 47 -2.62 -8.59 13.63
CA CYS A 47 -3.68 -8.72 12.65
C CYS A 47 -4.14 -10.17 12.42
N LYS A 48 -3.47 -11.18 12.99
CA LYS A 48 -3.80 -12.61 12.79
C LYS A 48 -5.29 -12.92 12.93
N ALA A 49 -5.92 -12.45 14.00
CA ALA A 49 -7.33 -12.72 14.27
C ALA A 49 -8.25 -12.08 13.21
N ASP A 50 -7.95 -10.86 12.78
CA ASP A 50 -8.74 -10.15 11.77
C ASP A 50 -8.51 -10.73 10.37
N ILE A 51 -7.27 -11.09 10.02
CA ILE A 51 -6.94 -11.81 8.78
C ILE A 51 -7.70 -13.14 8.73
N SER A 52 -7.67 -13.91 9.82
CA SER A 52 -8.40 -15.18 9.90
C SER A 52 -9.91 -15.01 9.80
N LYS A 53 -10.45 -13.88 10.25
CA LYS A 53 -11.89 -13.60 10.26
C LYS A 53 -12.40 -13.09 8.92
N PHE A 54 -11.65 -12.20 8.28
CA PHE A 54 -12.11 -11.46 7.11
C PHE A 54 -11.42 -11.88 5.80
N CYS A 55 -10.18 -12.38 5.87
CA CYS A 55 -9.30 -12.54 4.71
C CYS A 55 -8.63 -13.93 4.65
N ASN A 56 -9.24 -14.97 5.23
CA ASN A 56 -8.61 -16.29 5.37
C ASN A 56 -8.38 -17.04 4.05
N LYS A 57 -9.12 -16.70 2.99
CA LYS A 57 -8.98 -17.25 1.63
C LYS A 57 -8.29 -16.29 0.66
N THR A 58 -7.80 -15.16 1.16
CA THR A 58 -7.17 -14.13 0.34
C THR A 58 -5.70 -14.48 0.08
N ASN A 59 -5.25 -14.35 -1.16
CA ASN A 59 -3.84 -14.48 -1.51
C ASN A 59 -2.98 -13.51 -0.65
N PRO A 60 -1.82 -13.92 -0.10
CA PRO A 60 -0.92 -13.04 0.65
C PRO A 60 -0.69 -11.66 0.02
N GLU A 61 -0.48 -11.59 -1.32
CA GLU A 61 -0.27 -10.33 -2.06
C GLU A 61 -1.50 -9.39 -2.02
N ARG A 62 -2.67 -9.90 -1.65
CA ARG A 62 -3.95 -9.18 -1.63
C ARG A 62 -4.52 -8.96 -0.22
N ILE A 63 -3.84 -9.43 0.82
CA ILE A 63 -4.31 -9.29 2.21
C ILE A 63 -4.53 -7.84 2.58
N HIS A 64 -3.60 -6.94 2.24
CA HIS A 64 -3.75 -5.52 2.54
C HIS A 64 -4.98 -4.88 1.88
N PHE A 65 -5.33 -5.28 0.65
CA PHE A 65 -6.57 -4.83 0.01
C PHE A 65 -7.79 -5.32 0.81
N CYS A 66 -7.87 -6.63 1.07
CA CYS A 66 -8.99 -7.20 1.84
C CYS A 66 -9.14 -6.54 3.23
N MET A 67 -8.03 -6.32 3.94
CA MET A 67 -8.03 -5.68 5.25
C MET A 67 -8.56 -4.24 5.18
N ARG A 68 -8.27 -3.49 4.12
CA ARG A 68 -8.80 -2.13 3.91
C ARG A 68 -10.28 -2.10 3.56
N ILE A 69 -10.79 -3.09 2.82
CA ILE A 69 -12.25 -3.26 2.62
C ILE A 69 -12.97 -3.45 3.96
N HIS A 70 -12.35 -4.16 4.89
CA HIS A 70 -12.90 -4.41 6.23
C HIS A 70 -12.39 -3.43 7.31
N LEU A 71 -11.76 -2.31 6.93
CA LEU A 71 -10.97 -1.48 7.83
C LEU A 71 -11.72 -1.05 9.10
N LYS A 72 -13.00 -0.66 8.96
CA LYS A 72 -13.85 -0.20 10.09
C LYS A 72 -14.22 -1.32 11.07
N LYS A 73 -14.09 -2.59 10.66
CA LYS A 73 -14.44 -3.78 11.45
C LYS A 73 -13.22 -4.45 12.09
N LEU A 74 -12.01 -4.00 11.75
CA LEU A 74 -10.77 -4.52 12.31
C LEU A 74 -10.61 -4.12 13.77
N GLN A 75 -9.82 -4.88 14.52
CA GLN A 75 -9.44 -4.49 15.86
C GLN A 75 -8.59 -3.22 15.83
N PRO A 76 -8.72 -2.30 16.81
CA PRO A 76 -8.03 -1.00 16.79
C PRO A 76 -6.50 -1.09 16.66
N LYS A 77 -5.89 -2.19 17.13
CA LYS A 77 -4.46 -2.43 16.97
C LYS A 77 -4.11 -2.79 15.53
N CYS A 78 -4.89 -3.65 14.86
CA CYS A 78 -4.64 -4.02 13.48
C CYS A 78 -4.99 -2.87 12.52
N GLN A 79 -6.13 -2.22 12.73
CA GLN A 79 -6.59 -1.07 11.96
C GLN A 79 -5.49 0.00 11.84
N ARG A 80 -4.87 0.39 12.97
CA ARG A 80 -3.78 1.37 12.98
C ARG A 80 -2.58 0.94 12.15
N LEU A 81 -2.22 -0.34 12.18
CA LEU A 81 -1.10 -0.85 11.38
C LEU A 81 -1.42 -0.86 9.89
N GLU A 82 -2.66 -1.20 9.54
CA GLU A 82 -3.11 -1.16 8.14
C GLU A 82 -3.10 0.27 7.59
N ILE A 83 -3.54 1.24 8.39
CA ILE A 83 -3.48 2.66 8.00
C ILE A 83 -2.04 3.13 7.83
N VAL A 84 -1.12 2.77 8.73
CA VAL A 84 0.30 3.13 8.60
C VAL A 84 0.91 2.48 7.35
N GLN A 85 0.65 1.19 7.10
CA GLN A 85 1.13 0.53 5.88
C GLN A 85 0.54 1.18 4.63
N GLY A 86 -0.78 1.38 4.60
CA GLY A 86 -1.50 1.91 3.44
C GLY A 86 -1.16 3.36 3.12
N SER A 87 -1.02 4.23 4.12
CA SER A 87 -0.63 5.63 3.93
C SER A 87 0.75 5.76 3.29
N ILE A 88 1.74 4.96 3.71
CA ILE A 88 3.07 4.97 3.09
C ILE A 88 3.00 4.37 1.67
N SER A 89 2.28 3.25 1.50
CA SER A 89 2.08 2.65 0.17
C SER A 89 1.38 3.57 -0.82
N ALA A 90 0.50 4.47 -0.35
CA ALA A 90 -0.20 5.44 -1.20
C ALA A 90 0.74 6.47 -1.83
N MET A 91 1.93 6.71 -1.25
CA MET A 91 2.84 7.77 -1.69
C MET A 91 3.57 7.48 -3.00
N ASP A 92 3.70 6.22 -3.41
CA ASP A 92 4.44 5.85 -4.63
C ASP A 92 3.95 4.49 -5.14
N VAL A 93 3.77 4.37 -6.47
CA VAL A 93 3.49 3.10 -7.16
C VAL A 93 4.54 2.02 -6.84
N ASN A 94 5.79 2.42 -6.56
CA ASN A 94 6.86 1.50 -6.16
C ASN A 94 6.60 0.78 -4.83
N LEU A 95 5.72 1.34 -4.00
CA LEU A 95 5.29 0.78 -2.71
C LEU A 95 3.93 0.05 -2.82
N LYS A 96 3.41 -0.09 -4.04
CA LYS A 96 2.21 -0.84 -4.42
C LYS A 96 2.61 -1.98 -5.38
N PRO A 97 3.20 -3.06 -4.87
CA PRO A 97 3.78 -4.13 -5.70
C PRO A 97 2.78 -4.78 -6.67
N ALA A 98 1.54 -5.04 -6.23
CA ALA A 98 0.48 -5.59 -7.08
C ALA A 98 0.14 -4.65 -8.26
N MET A 99 0.09 -3.34 -8.01
CA MET A 99 -0.17 -2.33 -9.04
C MET A 99 1.03 -2.19 -9.98
N LYS A 100 2.25 -2.08 -9.45
CA LYS A 100 3.47 -2.01 -10.26
C LYS A 100 3.61 -3.22 -11.19
N LYS A 101 3.26 -4.42 -10.71
CA LYS A 101 3.27 -5.65 -11.51
C LYS A 101 2.19 -5.64 -12.59
N ALA A 102 0.94 -5.38 -12.22
CA ALA A 102 -0.19 -5.40 -13.15
C ALA A 102 -0.09 -4.30 -14.23
N CYS A 103 0.49 -3.15 -13.88
CA CYS A 103 0.62 -1.98 -14.75
C CYS A 103 2.03 -1.85 -15.36
N ALA A 104 2.85 -2.90 -15.36
CA ALA A 104 4.25 -2.83 -15.79
C ALA A 104 4.44 -2.33 -17.24
N GLN A 105 3.47 -2.63 -18.13
CA GLN A 105 3.47 -2.15 -19.52
C GLN A 105 2.79 -0.77 -19.66
N ALA A 106 1.78 -0.50 -18.83
CA ALA A 106 1.03 0.75 -18.86
C ALA A 106 1.87 1.94 -18.36
N ILE A 107 2.62 1.77 -17.26
CA ILE A 107 3.44 2.83 -16.67
C ILE A 107 4.38 3.48 -17.70
N PRO A 108 5.25 2.75 -18.43
CA PRO A 108 6.12 3.37 -19.43
C PRO A 108 5.40 3.87 -20.68
N LYS A 109 4.16 3.43 -20.95
CA LYS A 109 3.36 3.85 -22.11
C LYS A 109 2.61 5.16 -21.84
N PHE A 110 1.97 5.27 -20.68
CA PHE A 110 1.06 6.38 -20.34
C PHE A 110 1.68 7.37 -19.35
N CYS A 111 2.54 6.90 -18.44
CA CYS A 111 3.05 7.68 -17.31
C CYS A 111 4.58 7.88 -17.35
N ARG A 112 5.19 7.79 -18.54
CA ARG A 112 6.66 7.84 -18.71
C ARG A 112 7.28 9.13 -18.16
N ASP A 113 6.62 10.25 -18.44
CA ASP A 113 7.14 11.59 -18.15
C ASP A 113 6.62 12.12 -16.79
N VAL A 114 6.00 11.25 -15.99
CA VAL A 114 5.50 11.54 -14.64
C VAL A 114 6.59 11.24 -13.61
N THR A 115 6.78 12.14 -12.64
CA THR A 115 7.78 11.93 -11.59
C THR A 115 7.32 10.84 -10.63
N HIS A 116 8.22 9.95 -10.23
CA HIS A 116 7.92 8.96 -9.20
C HIS A 116 7.88 9.60 -7.81
N GLY A 117 6.98 9.10 -6.96
CA GLY A 117 6.66 9.71 -5.67
C GLY A 117 5.42 10.59 -5.74
N ASP A 118 5.04 11.13 -4.59
CA ASP A 118 3.85 11.96 -4.39
C ASP A 118 2.58 11.46 -5.08
N ALA A 119 2.42 10.14 -5.13
CA ALA A 119 1.36 9.40 -5.81
C ALA A 119 1.14 9.74 -7.29
N GLN A 120 2.03 10.48 -7.96
CA GLN A 120 1.76 11.01 -9.30
C GLN A 120 1.56 9.90 -10.33
N VAL A 121 2.34 8.82 -10.28
CA VAL A 121 2.14 7.67 -11.17
C VAL A 121 0.85 6.92 -10.85
N VAL A 122 0.43 6.89 -9.58
CA VAL A 122 -0.86 6.29 -9.20
C VAL A 122 -2.02 7.12 -9.76
N GLN A 123 -1.95 8.44 -9.64
CA GLN A 123 -2.91 9.38 -10.22
C GLN A 123 -2.98 9.23 -11.74
N CYS A 124 -1.82 9.21 -12.43
CA CYS A 124 -1.77 9.00 -13.88
C CYS A 124 -2.46 7.69 -14.30
N LEU A 125 -2.23 6.59 -13.58
CA LEU A 125 -2.92 5.32 -13.87
C LEU A 125 -4.43 5.40 -13.65
N GLN A 126 -4.90 6.22 -12.69
CA GLN A 126 -6.33 6.47 -12.45
C GLN A 126 -6.95 7.29 -13.60
N ASP A 127 -6.25 8.31 -14.08
CA ASP A 127 -6.75 9.20 -15.13
C ASP A 127 -6.84 8.49 -16.50
N HIS A 128 -6.07 7.41 -16.70
CA HIS A 128 -6.06 6.61 -17.94
C HIS A 128 -6.81 5.27 -17.85
N MET A 129 -7.67 5.07 -16.83
CA MET A 129 -8.40 3.79 -16.64
C MET A 129 -9.30 3.38 -17.80
N GLU A 130 -9.80 4.34 -18.57
CA GLU A 130 -10.70 4.12 -19.72
C GLU A 130 -9.95 3.97 -21.05
N GLU A 131 -8.62 4.18 -21.06
CA GLU A 131 -7.82 4.18 -22.28
C GLU A 131 -7.52 2.77 -22.81
N GLU A 132 -7.61 2.62 -24.13
CA GLU A 132 -7.27 1.37 -24.79
C GLU A 132 -5.78 1.03 -24.62
N GLY A 133 -5.52 -0.14 -24.04
CA GLY A 133 -4.16 -0.66 -23.85
C GLY A 133 -3.53 -0.38 -22.49
N LEU A 134 -4.28 0.10 -21.49
CA LEU A 134 -3.85 0.02 -20.08
C LEU A 134 -3.78 -1.43 -19.59
N GLY A 135 -4.67 -2.28 -20.11
CA GLY A 135 -4.75 -3.71 -19.79
C GLY A 135 -5.71 -4.00 -18.63
N ARG A 136 -6.53 -5.05 -18.78
CA ARG A 136 -7.60 -5.40 -17.82
C ARG A 136 -7.10 -5.62 -16.40
N GLU A 137 -5.93 -6.25 -16.25
CA GLU A 137 -5.34 -6.49 -14.93
C GLU A 137 -4.89 -5.20 -14.24
N CYS A 138 -4.33 -4.24 -14.99
CA CYS A 138 -3.95 -2.95 -14.46
C CYS A 138 -5.19 -2.19 -13.98
N VAL A 139 -6.22 -2.07 -14.82
CA VAL A 139 -7.50 -1.42 -14.48
C VAL A 139 -8.08 -2.02 -13.20
N ALA A 140 -8.19 -3.35 -13.13
CA ALA A 140 -8.75 -4.03 -11.96
C ALA A 140 -7.96 -3.75 -10.67
N VAL A 141 -6.63 -3.63 -10.73
CA VAL A 141 -5.84 -3.27 -9.53
C VAL A 141 -6.00 -1.80 -9.15
N VAL A 142 -6.11 -0.89 -10.12
CA VAL A 142 -6.36 0.52 -9.85
C VAL A 142 -7.72 0.72 -9.19
N GLU A 143 -8.77 0.04 -9.68
CA GLU A 143 -10.10 0.03 -9.07
C GLU A 143 -10.08 -0.49 -7.63
N GLN A 144 -9.42 -1.64 -7.40
CA GLN A 144 -9.29 -2.20 -6.06
C GLN A 144 -8.54 -1.27 -5.10
N ASP A 145 -7.51 -0.58 -5.58
CA ASP A 145 -6.77 0.39 -4.76
C ASP A 145 -7.61 1.61 -4.42
N LEU A 146 -8.42 2.11 -5.37
CA LEU A 146 -9.38 3.20 -5.16
C LEU A 146 -10.44 2.80 -4.12
N GLU A 147 -11.07 1.65 -4.28
CA GLU A 147 -12.08 1.13 -3.35
C GLU A 147 -11.49 0.98 -1.94
N ALA A 148 -10.35 0.31 -1.82
CA ALA A 148 -9.65 0.11 -0.55
C ALA A 148 -9.31 1.46 0.13
N SER A 149 -8.93 2.47 -0.65
CA SER A 149 -8.56 3.80 -0.13
C SER A 149 -9.77 4.66 0.23
N ASN A 150 -10.97 4.35 -0.25
CA ASN A 150 -12.19 5.09 0.08
C ASN A 150 -12.72 4.82 1.50
N HIS A 151 -12.19 3.81 2.19
CA HIS A 151 -12.64 3.45 3.54
C HIS A 151 -12.02 4.30 4.66
N ASP A 152 -10.97 5.08 4.37
CA ASP A 152 -10.35 6.02 5.31
C ASP A 152 -9.56 7.09 4.56
N TRP A 153 -9.81 8.36 4.89
CA TRP A 153 -9.18 9.50 4.22
C TRP A 153 -7.64 9.49 4.34
N ARG A 154 -7.07 8.89 5.39
CA ARG A 154 -5.62 8.79 5.60
C ARG A 154 -4.93 7.85 4.60
N LEU A 155 -5.70 7.04 3.87
CA LEU A 155 -5.20 6.17 2.81
C LEU A 155 -5.10 6.89 1.46
N LYS A 156 -5.68 8.08 1.35
CA LYS A 156 -5.59 8.92 0.15
C LYS A 156 -4.34 9.80 0.28
N PHE A 157 -3.45 9.71 -0.71
CA PHE A 157 -2.30 10.60 -0.77
C PHE A 157 -2.73 12.05 -1.02
N GLY A 158 -2.01 13.03 -0.48
CA GLY A 158 -2.30 14.45 -0.67
C GLY A 158 -3.46 15.01 0.16
N VAL A 159 -4.23 14.14 0.85
CA VAL A 159 -5.23 14.55 1.84
C VAL A 159 -4.55 14.60 3.22
N HIS A 160 -3.71 15.62 3.43
CA HIS A 160 -3.10 15.89 4.74
C HIS A 160 -3.64 17.20 5.33
N HIS A 161 -3.97 17.15 6.62
CA HIS A 161 -4.16 18.33 7.48
C HIS A 161 -2.85 18.67 8.18
#